data_AF-A0A8K1CDC9-F1
#
_entry.id   AF-A0A8K1CDC9-F1
#
_cell.length_a   1.000
_cell.length_b   1.000
_cell.length_c   1.000
_cell.angle_alpha   90.00
_cell.angle_beta   90.00
_cell.angle_gamma   90.00
#
_symmetry.space_group_name_H-M   'P 1'
#
loop_
_entity.id
_entity.type
_entity.pdbx_description
1 polymer ?
#
loop_
_entity_poly.entity_id
_entity_poly.type
_entity_poly.pdbx_seq_one_letter_code
_entity_poly.pdbx_strand_id
1 'polypeptide(L)'
;MDAPTPVMRLYRDAQEDSMVALYSVLAVAPVSALVSRWLLRRGKQTTPTQVVIGSIIPPALLVGLPAIYWWFYGDLSVYRMLNIRRTESPHLWARKYGYWRGLYQSGQMPQDVWQAIDAAYDQIYDEKARFTYDFWGPEMKDMDFIETQCNVGLFYVLWGTIIYALTTPKVSARASKWAFSGLLAILGLDLSVRLLHYDPIRAKGILTFLTPRELVLWAHRLFPIFVFAIVSIKRVFYIDLDLHQQRWLRQMLEKNKVTEQTLEQVAKELEEEKEEETAETTN
;
A
#
# COMPACT_ATOMS: atom_id res chain seq x y z
N MET A 1 40.17 1.20 20.12
CA MET A 1 39.66 1.96 18.96
C MET A 1 38.18 1.73 18.97
N ASP A 2 37.45 2.63 19.63
CA ASP A 2 36.01 2.52 19.74
C ASP A 2 35.41 2.94 18.41
N ALA A 3 34.66 2.04 17.78
CA ALA A 3 33.93 2.36 16.56
C ALA A 3 32.99 3.55 16.84
N PRO A 4 32.86 4.51 15.92
CA PRO A 4 31.94 5.62 16.11
C PRO A 4 30.55 5.07 16.36
N THR A 5 29.98 5.39 17.53
CA THR A 5 28.61 5.03 17.85
C THR A 5 27.72 5.60 16.74
N PRO A 6 26.94 4.77 16.04
CA PRO A 6 26.08 5.27 14.97
C PRO A 6 25.10 6.26 15.60
N VAL A 7 25.00 7.45 15.01
CA VAL A 7 24.13 8.55 15.46
C VAL A 7 22.66 8.13 15.52
N MET A 8 22.29 7.05 14.80
CA MET A 8 20.97 6.45 14.84
C MET A 8 21.03 5.00 14.31
N ARG A 9 20.56 4.02 15.09
CA ARG A 9 20.43 2.63 14.61
C ARG A 9 19.08 2.44 13.93
N LEU A 10 19.09 2.12 12.62
CA LEU A 10 17.87 1.70 11.93
C LEU A 10 17.50 0.28 12.31
N TYR A 11 16.25 0.10 12.72
CA TYR A 11 15.65 -1.19 13.01
C TYR A 11 15.47 -2.01 11.73
N ARG A 12 15.59 -3.33 11.81
CA ARG A 12 15.45 -4.19 10.63
C ARG A 12 14.15 -3.97 9.87
N ASP A 13 13.01 -3.81 10.56
CA ASP A 13 11.74 -3.55 9.87
C ASP A 13 11.76 -2.22 9.11
N ALA A 14 12.35 -1.18 9.70
CA ALA A 14 12.48 0.13 9.05
C ALA A 14 13.42 0.05 7.84
N GLN A 15 14.47 -0.76 7.90
CA GLN A 15 15.34 -1.03 6.76
C GLN A 15 14.60 -1.78 5.66
N GLU A 16 13.88 -2.86 5.99
CA GLU A 16 13.08 -3.64 5.05
C GLU A 16 12.02 -2.75 4.37
N ASP A 17 11.29 -1.96 5.15
CA ASP A 17 10.29 -1.02 4.66
C ASP A 17 10.89 0.06 3.74
N SER A 18 12.08 0.57 4.08
CA SER A 18 12.83 1.50 3.23
C SER A 18 13.23 0.88 1.90
N MET A 19 13.71 -0.37 1.94
CA MET A 19 14.10 -1.11 0.74
C MET A 19 12.88 -1.41 -0.14
N VAL A 20 11.74 -1.76 0.46
CA VAL A 20 10.47 -1.94 -0.27
C VAL A 20 9.99 -0.62 -0.87
N ALA A 21 10.11 0.49 -0.17
CA ALA A 21 9.78 1.81 -0.69
C ALA A 21 10.68 2.20 -1.88
N LEU A 22 11.98 1.96 -1.77
CA LEU A 22 12.94 2.19 -2.87
C LEU A 22 12.62 1.30 -4.09
N TYR A 23 12.43 0.00 -3.87
CA TYR A 23 12.04 -0.95 -4.92
C TYR A 23 10.72 -0.56 -5.57
N SER A 24 9.77 -0.07 -4.79
CA SER A 24 8.48 0.43 -5.27
C SER A 24 8.65 1.60 -6.24
N VAL A 25 9.55 2.54 -5.96
CA VAL A 25 9.84 3.67 -6.85
C VAL A 25 10.60 3.22 -8.10
N LEU A 26 11.58 2.33 -7.97
CA LEU A 26 12.47 1.94 -9.06
C LEU A 26 11.88 0.91 -10.02
N ALA A 27 11.09 -0.05 -9.52
CA ALA A 27 10.57 -1.15 -10.32
C ALA A 27 9.05 -1.10 -10.48
N VAL A 28 8.31 -0.91 -9.38
CA VAL A 28 6.84 -1.01 -9.41
C VAL A 28 6.23 0.19 -10.13
N ALA A 29 6.65 1.41 -9.80
CA ALA A 29 6.15 2.63 -10.42
C ALA A 29 6.31 2.66 -11.96
N PRO A 30 7.48 2.36 -12.56
CA PRO A 30 7.61 2.37 -14.01
C PRO A 30 6.79 1.26 -14.68
N VAL A 31 6.72 0.06 -14.11
CA VAL A 31 5.92 -1.04 -14.67
C VAL A 31 4.43 -0.71 -14.61
N SER A 32 3.94 -0.24 -13.47
CA SER A 32 2.55 0.24 -13.33
C SER A 32 2.25 1.36 -14.32
N ALA A 33 3.17 2.31 -14.52
CA ALA A 33 3.00 3.39 -15.48
C ALA A 33 2.95 2.89 -16.94
N LEU A 34 3.76 1.89 -17.31
CA LEU A 34 3.72 1.26 -18.63
C LEU A 34 2.38 0.59 -18.89
N VAL A 35 1.85 -0.15 -17.90
CA VAL A 35 0.54 -0.80 -18.02
C VAL A 35 -0.58 0.24 -18.11
N SER A 36 -0.56 1.31 -17.31
CA SER A 36 -1.53 2.40 -17.46
C SER A 36 -1.46 3.04 -18.85
N ARG A 37 -0.26 3.26 -19.40
CA ARG A 37 -0.08 3.81 -20.77
C ARG A 37 -0.60 2.85 -21.84
N TRP A 38 -0.40 1.55 -21.67
CA TRP A 38 -0.93 0.54 -22.58
C TRP A 38 -2.46 0.48 -22.55
N LEU A 39 -3.07 0.54 -21.36
CA LEU A 39 -4.53 0.61 -21.20
C LEU A 39 -5.09 1.88 -21.87
N LEU A 40 -4.45 3.03 -21.67
CA LEU A 40 -4.82 4.28 -22.32
C LEU A 40 -4.73 4.21 -23.86
N ARG A 41 -3.72 3.51 -24.41
CA ARG A 41 -3.59 3.30 -25.86
C ARG A 41 -4.71 2.47 -26.45
N ARG A 42 -5.25 1.49 -25.70
CA ARG A 42 -6.41 0.68 -26.14
C ARG A 42 -7.73 1.46 -26.15
N GLY A 43 -7.84 2.52 -25.33
CA GLY A 43 -8.98 3.43 -25.35
C GLY A 43 -10.34 2.72 -25.24
N LYS A 44 -11.22 2.90 -26.23
CA LYS A 44 -12.61 2.39 -26.23
C LYS A 44 -12.76 0.87 -26.12
N GLN A 45 -11.69 0.10 -26.35
CA GLN A 45 -11.72 -1.37 -26.24
C GLN A 45 -11.49 -1.87 -24.80
N THR A 46 -11.11 -1.01 -23.86
CA THR A 46 -10.90 -1.44 -22.46
C THR A 46 -12.19 -1.37 -21.66
N THR A 47 -12.57 -2.49 -21.06
CA THR A 47 -13.66 -2.54 -20.07
C THR A 47 -13.17 -2.04 -18.70
N PRO A 48 -14.06 -1.50 -17.84
CA PRO A 48 -13.67 -1.06 -16.50
C PRO A 48 -13.06 -2.20 -15.65
N THR A 49 -13.51 -3.44 -15.85
CA THR A 49 -12.96 -4.63 -15.20
C THR A 49 -11.51 -4.89 -15.61
N GLN A 50 -11.17 -4.74 -16.89
CA GLN A 50 -9.80 -4.87 -17.38
C GLN A 50 -8.87 -3.79 -16.81
N VAL A 51 -9.38 -2.57 -16.60
CA VAL A 51 -8.60 -1.47 -16.00
C VAL A 51 -8.29 -1.77 -14.53
N VAL A 52 -9.25 -2.26 -13.76
CA VAL A 52 -9.05 -2.63 -12.36
C VAL A 52 -8.06 -3.80 -12.25
N ILE A 53 -8.31 -4.88 -13.00
CA ILE A 53 -7.44 -6.06 -13.02
C ILE A 53 -6.02 -5.69 -13.46
N GLY A 54 -5.89 -4.95 -14.57
CA GLY A 54 -4.61 -4.50 -15.11
C GLY A 54 -3.87 -3.53 -14.19
N SER A 55 -4.56 -2.83 -13.30
CA SER A 55 -3.94 -1.93 -12.31
C SER A 55 -3.49 -2.66 -11.03
N ILE A 56 -4.13 -3.78 -10.68
CA ILE A 56 -3.81 -4.56 -9.48
C ILE A 56 -2.73 -5.61 -9.76
N ILE A 57 -2.76 -6.27 -10.92
CA ILE A 57 -1.83 -7.36 -11.25
C ILE A 57 -0.35 -6.94 -11.15
N PRO A 58 0.11 -5.83 -11.76
CA PRO A 58 1.52 -5.48 -11.74
C PRO A 58 2.08 -5.28 -10.33
N PRO A 59 1.46 -4.45 -9.45
CA PRO A 59 1.97 -4.31 -8.10
C PRO A 59 1.77 -5.58 -7.26
N ALA A 60 0.69 -6.35 -7.47
CA ALA A 60 0.48 -7.61 -6.76
C ALA A 60 1.55 -8.66 -7.11
N LEU A 61 2.00 -8.74 -8.35
CA LEU A 61 3.09 -9.64 -8.74
C LEU A 61 4.44 -9.14 -8.23
N LEU A 62 4.73 -7.85 -8.41
CA LEU A 62 6.05 -7.30 -8.10
C LEU A 62 6.31 -7.15 -6.59
N VAL A 63 5.28 -6.89 -5.79
CA VAL A 63 5.39 -6.73 -4.33
C VAL A 63 4.82 -7.94 -3.59
N GLY A 64 3.70 -8.48 -4.06
CA GLY A 64 3.01 -9.58 -3.38
C GLY A 64 3.76 -10.91 -3.48
N LEU A 65 4.36 -11.26 -4.62
CA LEU A 65 5.13 -12.51 -4.71
C LEU A 65 6.36 -12.51 -3.78
N PRO A 66 7.20 -11.45 -3.74
CA PRO A 66 8.26 -11.36 -2.74
C PRO A 66 7.73 -11.39 -1.31
N ALA A 67 6.61 -10.72 -1.01
CA ALA A 67 6.02 -10.73 0.33
C ALA A 67 5.54 -12.12 0.75
N ILE A 68 4.94 -12.88 -0.16
CA ILE A 68 4.51 -14.28 0.07
C ILE A 68 5.73 -15.18 0.23
N TYR A 69 6.75 -15.02 -0.62
CA TYR A 69 7.99 -15.77 -0.49
C TYR A 69 8.64 -15.54 0.87
N TRP A 70 8.74 -14.28 1.31
CA TRP A 70 9.27 -13.93 2.62
C TRP A 70 8.41 -14.46 3.76
N TRP A 71 7.09 -14.54 3.60
CA TRP A 71 6.23 -15.14 4.60
C TRP A 71 6.51 -16.63 4.84
N PHE A 72 6.78 -17.38 3.77
CA PHE A 72 7.06 -18.81 3.86
C PHE A 72 8.50 -19.14 4.22
N TYR A 73 9.46 -18.34 3.74
CA TYR A 73 10.91 -18.63 3.82
C TYR A 73 11.74 -17.61 4.61
N GLY A 74 11.15 -16.51 5.05
CA GLY A 74 11.81 -15.51 5.88
C GLY A 74 11.91 -15.93 7.34
N ASP A 75 12.40 -15.02 8.19
CA ASP A 75 12.62 -15.28 9.60
C ASP A 75 11.32 -15.71 10.29
N LEU A 76 11.32 -16.94 10.78
CA LEU A 76 10.20 -17.52 11.50
C LEU A 76 10.04 -16.76 12.83
N SER A 77 8.82 -16.33 13.15
CA SER A 77 8.52 -15.89 14.50
C SER A 77 8.89 -16.99 15.50
N VAL A 78 9.25 -16.61 16.73
CA VAL A 78 9.57 -17.53 17.82
C VAL A 78 8.47 -18.59 17.98
N TYR A 79 7.21 -18.17 17.83
CA TYR A 79 6.04 -19.06 17.84
C TYR A 79 6.05 -20.09 16.70
N ARG A 80 6.39 -19.69 15.48
CA ARG A 80 6.51 -20.60 14.33
C ARG A 80 7.72 -21.52 14.47
N MET A 81 8.85 -20.99 14.93
CA MET A 81 10.08 -21.75 15.15
C MET A 81 9.89 -22.85 16.19
N LEU A 82 9.24 -22.55 17.31
CA LEU A 82 8.97 -23.52 18.38
C LEU A 82 7.72 -24.38 18.11
N ASN A 83 6.98 -24.10 17.04
CA ASN A 83 5.67 -24.67 16.75
C ASN A 83 4.68 -24.54 17.94
N ILE A 84 4.68 -23.35 18.54
CA ILE A 84 3.87 -22.98 19.71
C ILE A 84 2.81 -21.97 19.30
N ARG A 85 1.59 -22.11 19.81
CA ARG A 85 0.54 -21.10 19.61
C ARG A 85 0.57 -20.08 20.75
N ARG A 86 0.32 -18.80 20.42
CA ARG A 86 0.25 -17.71 21.42
C ARG A 86 -0.83 -17.92 22.48
N THR A 87 -1.88 -18.66 22.15
CA THR A 87 -3.03 -18.94 23.03
C THR A 87 -2.86 -20.20 23.88
N GLU A 88 -1.80 -20.98 23.67
CA GLU A 88 -1.53 -22.19 24.47
C GLU A 88 -1.05 -21.81 25.89
N SER A 89 -1.24 -22.73 26.84
CA SER A 89 -0.79 -22.52 28.22
C SER A 89 0.73 -22.69 28.36
N PRO A 90 1.37 -22.01 29.33
CA PRO A 90 2.80 -22.16 29.59
C PRO A 90 3.25 -23.61 29.83
N HIS A 91 2.37 -24.45 30.40
CA HIS A 91 2.65 -25.88 30.59
C HIS A 91 2.82 -26.62 29.26
N LEU A 92 2.00 -26.31 28.25
CA LEU A 92 2.14 -26.91 26.91
C LEU A 92 3.42 -26.42 26.23
N TRP A 93 3.81 -25.17 26.45
CA TRP A 93 5.07 -24.62 25.95
C TRP A 93 6.26 -25.35 26.54
N ALA A 94 6.29 -25.52 27.88
CA ALA A 94 7.34 -26.27 28.57
C ALA A 94 7.43 -27.73 28.10
N ARG A 95 6.28 -28.38 27.82
CA ARG A 95 6.25 -29.74 27.26
C ARG A 95 6.89 -29.81 25.88
N LYS A 96 6.57 -28.87 24.99
CA LYS A 96 7.16 -28.78 23.64
C LYS A 96 8.65 -28.47 23.70
N TYR A 97 9.06 -27.55 24.57
CA TYR A 97 10.48 -27.27 24.81
C TYR A 97 11.24 -28.49 25.35
N GLY A 98 10.64 -29.24 26.30
CA GLY A 98 11.22 -30.48 26.81
C GLY A 98 11.46 -31.54 25.73
N TYR A 99 10.58 -31.63 24.73
CA TYR A 99 10.78 -32.49 23.56
C TYR A 99 12.01 -32.07 22.75
N TRP A 100 12.16 -30.78 22.45
CA TRP A 100 13.34 -30.26 21.74
C TRP A 100 14.64 -30.48 22.52
N ARG A 101 14.61 -30.28 23.85
CA ARG A 101 15.75 -30.54 24.73
C ARG A 101 16.17 -32.01 24.72
N GLY A 102 15.20 -32.93 24.70
CA GLY A 102 15.45 -34.36 24.57
C GLY A 102 16.12 -34.74 23.23
N LEU A 103 15.73 -34.10 22.12
CA LEU A 103 16.37 -34.29 20.81
C LEU A 103 17.81 -33.78 20.78
N TYR A 104 18.10 -32.67 21.45
CA TYR A 104 19.47 -32.19 21.58
C TYR A 104 20.32 -33.14 22.44
N GLN A 105 19.80 -33.59 23.59
CA GLN A 105 20.50 -34.53 24.47
C GLN A 105 20.77 -35.89 23.82
N SER A 106 19.93 -36.32 22.87
CA SER A 106 20.13 -37.56 22.11
C SER A 106 21.09 -37.40 20.92
N GLY A 107 21.65 -36.20 20.70
CA GLY A 107 22.58 -35.91 19.61
C GLY A 107 21.93 -35.80 18.23
N GLN A 108 20.60 -35.73 18.15
CA GLN A 108 19.86 -35.63 16.88
C GLN A 108 19.74 -34.20 16.36
N MET A 109 20.22 -33.21 17.12
CA MET A 109 20.14 -31.79 16.79
C MET A 109 21.52 -31.13 16.94
N PRO A 110 21.94 -30.30 15.97
CA PRO A 110 23.18 -29.56 16.07
C PRO A 110 23.08 -28.40 17.08
N GLN A 111 24.22 -27.99 17.64
CA GLN A 111 24.29 -27.05 18.76
C GLN A 111 23.78 -25.65 18.42
N ASP A 112 24.00 -25.19 17.20
CA ASP A 112 23.53 -23.91 16.67
C ASP A 112 22.00 -23.82 16.64
N VAL A 113 21.33 -24.88 16.16
CA VAL A 113 19.86 -24.96 16.14
C VAL A 113 19.31 -25.02 17.56
N TRP A 114 19.96 -25.77 18.46
CA TRP A 114 19.57 -25.80 19.86
C TRP A 114 19.68 -24.43 20.52
N GLN A 115 20.80 -23.72 20.34
CA GLN A 115 20.98 -22.37 20.89
C GLN A 115 19.90 -21.41 20.42
N ALA A 116 19.50 -21.50 19.15
CA ALA A 116 18.43 -20.66 18.60
C ALA A 116 17.07 -21.02 19.23
N ILE A 117 16.76 -22.30 19.42
CA ILE A 117 15.52 -22.77 20.10
C ILE A 117 15.50 -22.33 21.57
N ASP A 118 16.63 -22.46 22.26
CA ASP A 118 16.79 -22.13 23.67
C ASP A 118 16.59 -20.62 23.90
N ALA A 119 17.27 -19.79 23.11
CA ALA A 119 17.12 -18.34 23.14
C ALA A 119 15.69 -17.89 22.79
N ALA A 120 15.06 -18.57 21.82
CA ALA A 120 13.68 -18.29 21.44
C ALA A 120 12.71 -18.64 22.58
N TYR A 121 12.91 -19.76 23.28
CA TYR A 121 12.08 -20.12 24.42
C TYR A 121 12.23 -19.14 25.59
N ASP A 122 13.45 -18.74 25.92
CA ASP A 122 13.73 -17.73 26.96
C ASP A 122 13.01 -16.40 26.68
N GLN A 123 12.93 -16.01 25.41
CA GLN A 123 12.24 -14.79 24.99
C GLN A 123 10.73 -14.82 25.22
N ILE A 124 10.08 -15.99 25.09
CA ILE A 124 8.62 -16.12 25.29
C ILE A 124 8.23 -16.58 26.69
N TYR A 125 9.16 -17.18 27.45
CA TYR A 125 8.89 -17.66 28.79
C TYR A 125 8.70 -16.51 29.78
N ASP A 126 9.54 -15.48 29.71
CA ASP A 126 9.34 -14.24 30.47
C ASP A 126 8.20 -13.41 29.86
N GLU A 127 7.20 -13.10 30.68
CA GLU A 127 6.02 -12.34 30.26
C GLU A 127 6.38 -10.93 29.77
N LYS A 128 7.37 -10.27 30.38
CA LYS A 128 7.80 -8.92 29.96
C LYS A 128 8.56 -8.97 28.63
N ALA A 129 9.48 -9.93 28.48
CA ALA A 129 10.19 -10.15 27.22
C ALA A 129 9.23 -10.53 26.09
N ARG A 130 8.25 -11.40 26.37
CA ARG A 130 7.20 -11.81 25.43
C ARG A 130 6.34 -10.63 24.99
N PHE A 131 5.92 -9.80 25.93
CA PHE A 131 5.13 -8.60 25.62
C PHE A 131 5.89 -7.66 24.69
N THR A 132 7.15 -7.38 25.01
CA THR A 132 8.02 -6.53 24.17
C THR A 132 8.20 -7.15 22.78
N TYR A 133 8.43 -8.47 22.71
CA TYR A 133 8.58 -9.20 21.46
C TYR A 133 7.32 -9.16 20.58
N ASP A 134 6.14 -9.40 21.14
CA ASP A 134 4.88 -9.49 20.40
C ASP A 134 4.51 -8.17 19.69
N PHE A 135 4.80 -7.03 20.34
CA PHE A 135 4.43 -5.70 19.82
C PHE A 135 5.56 -5.00 19.06
N TRP A 136 6.81 -5.26 19.44
CA TRP A 136 7.95 -4.50 18.93
C TRP A 136 9.08 -5.36 18.34
N GLY A 137 9.06 -6.67 18.58
CA GLY A 137 10.03 -7.60 18.02
C GLY A 137 11.31 -7.77 18.85
N PRO A 138 12.27 -8.56 18.35
CA PRO A 138 13.42 -9.02 19.14
C PRO A 138 14.48 -7.96 19.41
N GLU A 139 14.65 -6.97 18.52
CA GLU A 139 15.75 -5.98 18.63
C GLU A 139 15.36 -4.71 19.42
N MET A 140 14.14 -4.63 19.97
CA MET A 140 13.70 -3.44 20.73
C MET A 140 14.33 -3.35 22.13
N LYS A 141 14.89 -4.44 22.65
CA LYS A 141 15.45 -4.48 24.02
C LYS A 141 16.57 -3.45 24.26
N ASP A 142 17.24 -3.02 23.19
CA ASP A 142 18.43 -2.17 23.26
C ASP A 142 18.20 -0.73 22.73
N MET A 143 16.96 -0.34 22.41
CA MET A 143 16.69 0.92 21.69
C MET A 143 16.15 2.03 22.57
N ASP A 144 16.55 3.26 22.27
CA ASP A 144 16.00 4.44 22.93
C ASP A 144 14.63 4.83 22.35
N PHE A 145 13.86 5.63 23.11
CA PHE A 145 12.53 6.09 22.71
C PHE A 145 12.57 6.89 21.41
N ILE A 146 13.55 7.79 21.25
CA ILE A 146 13.71 8.61 20.05
C ILE A 146 14.01 7.73 18.83
N GLU A 147 14.89 6.74 18.99
CA GLU A 147 15.20 5.80 17.92
C GLU A 147 13.96 5.01 17.49
N THR A 148 13.14 4.60 18.45
CA THR A 148 11.90 3.88 18.19
C THR A 148 10.91 4.74 17.39
N GLN A 149 10.71 6.00 17.78
CA GLN A 149 9.81 6.92 17.06
C GLN A 149 10.28 7.19 15.64
N CYS A 150 11.58 7.39 15.44
CA CYS A 150 12.14 7.61 14.11
C CYS A 150 12.00 6.38 13.22
N ASN A 151 12.24 5.16 13.74
CA ASN A 151 12.10 3.94 12.95
C ASN A 151 10.66 3.69 12.50
N VAL A 152 9.68 3.95 13.38
CA VAL A 152 8.26 3.85 13.03
C VAL A 152 7.86 4.97 12.07
N GLY A 153 8.25 6.21 12.37
CA GLY A 153 7.90 7.40 11.58
C GLY A 153 8.47 7.38 10.16
N LEU A 154 9.62 6.73 9.96
CA LEU A 154 10.33 6.69 8.68
C LEU A 154 9.49 6.08 7.56
N PHE A 155 8.73 5.02 7.84
CA PHE A 155 7.80 4.43 6.86
C PHE A 155 6.79 5.47 6.35
N TYR A 156 6.16 6.21 7.27
CA TYR A 156 5.12 7.19 6.92
C TYR A 156 5.67 8.41 6.20
N VAL A 157 6.87 8.87 6.56
CA VAL A 157 7.54 9.98 5.87
C VAL A 157 7.92 9.58 4.44
N LEU A 158 8.52 8.40 4.27
CA LEU A 158 8.87 7.89 2.94
C LEU A 158 7.63 7.73 2.07
N TRP A 159 6.61 7.02 2.55
CA TRP A 159 5.39 6.80 1.78
C TRP A 159 4.57 8.07 1.56
N GLY A 160 4.57 9.01 2.50
CA GLY A 160 3.99 10.33 2.31
C GLY A 160 4.65 11.08 1.15
N THR A 161 6.00 11.02 1.08
CA THR A 161 6.78 11.63 0.00
C THR A 161 6.53 10.93 -1.35
N ILE A 162 6.49 9.60 -1.36
CA ILE A 162 6.20 8.81 -2.57
C ILE A 162 4.79 9.10 -3.08
N ILE A 163 3.78 9.10 -2.21
CA ILE A 163 2.40 9.42 -2.57
C ILE A 163 2.32 10.84 -3.12
N TYR A 164 2.96 11.81 -2.46
CA TYR A 164 3.03 13.18 -2.93
C TYR A 164 3.62 13.25 -4.35
N ALA A 165 4.78 12.63 -4.57
CA ALA A 165 5.43 12.58 -5.89
C ALA A 165 4.56 11.91 -6.96
N LEU A 166 3.93 10.76 -6.65
CA LEU A 166 3.07 10.02 -7.58
C LEU A 166 1.77 10.76 -7.90
N THR A 167 1.29 11.63 -7.00
CA THR A 167 0.00 12.30 -7.12
C THR A 167 0.07 13.78 -7.47
N THR A 168 1.28 14.37 -7.48
CA THR A 168 1.56 15.75 -7.92
C THR A 168 1.00 16.09 -9.31
N PRO A 169 1.02 15.18 -10.32
CA PRO A 169 0.37 15.47 -11.60
C PRO A 169 -1.14 15.74 -11.42
N LYS A 170 -1.67 16.81 -12.01
CA LYS A 170 -3.10 17.21 -11.91
C LYS A 170 -4.08 16.05 -12.16
N VAL A 171 -3.68 15.14 -13.05
CA VAL A 171 -4.41 13.92 -13.46
C VAL A 171 -4.67 12.94 -12.30
N SER A 172 -3.83 12.96 -11.26
CA SER A 172 -3.85 12.02 -10.13
C SER A 172 -4.17 12.67 -8.79
N ALA A 173 -4.48 13.96 -8.75
CA ALA A 173 -4.70 14.70 -7.49
C ALA A 173 -5.83 14.10 -6.64
N ARG A 174 -6.88 13.52 -7.27
CA ARG A 174 -7.98 12.85 -6.54
C ARG A 174 -7.61 11.46 -6.03
N ALA A 175 -6.58 10.82 -6.59
CA ALA A 175 -6.01 9.57 -6.09
C ALA A 175 -5.30 9.77 -4.75
N SER A 176 -4.70 10.96 -4.58
CA SER A 176 -4.01 11.39 -3.36
C SER A 176 -4.86 11.22 -2.11
N LYS A 177 -6.14 11.63 -2.16
CA LYS A 177 -7.06 11.52 -1.01
C LYS A 177 -7.24 10.07 -0.53
N TRP A 178 -7.37 9.13 -1.46
CA TRP A 178 -7.53 7.71 -1.13
C TRP A 178 -6.22 7.07 -0.65
N ALA A 179 -5.09 7.43 -1.27
CA ALA A 179 -3.77 6.95 -0.86
C ALA A 179 -3.39 7.46 0.55
N PHE A 180 -3.61 8.75 0.83
CA PHE A 180 -3.37 9.33 2.16
C PHE A 180 -4.36 8.81 3.22
N SER A 181 -5.62 8.58 2.86
CA SER A 181 -6.59 7.93 3.77
C SER A 181 -6.13 6.51 4.14
N GLY A 182 -5.64 5.74 3.17
CA GLY A 182 -5.05 4.42 3.43
C GLY A 182 -3.81 4.50 4.33
N LEU A 183 -2.93 5.47 4.10
CA LEU A 183 -1.74 5.68 4.94
C LEU A 183 -2.12 6.02 6.39
N LEU A 184 -3.13 6.87 6.57
CA LEU A 184 -3.63 7.26 7.89
C LEU A 184 -4.33 6.08 8.60
N ALA A 185 -5.03 5.22 7.86
CA ALA A 185 -5.63 4.01 8.40
C ALA A 185 -4.58 3.03 8.93
N ILE A 186 -3.46 2.85 8.20
CA ILE A 186 -2.34 2.04 8.67
C ILE A 186 -1.67 2.67 9.88
N LEU A 187 -1.46 3.99 9.88
CA LEU A 187 -0.94 4.70 11.04
C LEU A 187 -1.83 4.51 12.28
N GLY A 188 -3.15 4.60 12.10
CA GLY A 188 -4.11 4.34 13.18
C GLY A 188 -4.05 2.91 13.70
N LEU A 189 -3.89 1.92 12.81
CA LEU A 189 -3.69 0.52 13.19
C LEU A 189 -2.39 0.35 13.96
N ASP A 190 -1.29 0.92 13.48
CA ASP A 190 0.03 0.81 14.08
C ASP A 190 0.09 1.46 15.46
N LEU A 191 -0.49 2.66 15.61
CA LEU A 191 -0.66 3.32 16.91
C LEU A 191 -1.54 2.49 17.85
N SER A 192 -2.62 1.90 17.34
CA SER A 192 -3.50 1.06 18.16
C SER A 192 -2.78 -0.20 18.65
N VAL A 193 -1.98 -0.83 17.79
CA VAL A 193 -1.24 -2.05 18.15
C VAL A 193 -0.06 -1.73 19.06
N ARG A 194 0.79 -0.76 18.72
CA ARG A 194 2.04 -0.50 19.43
C ARG A 194 1.89 0.39 20.66
N LEU A 195 0.99 1.38 20.61
CA LEU A 195 0.83 2.37 21.70
C LEU A 195 -0.32 2.01 22.64
N LEU A 196 -1.46 1.55 22.09
CA LEU A 196 -2.59 1.08 22.90
C LEU A 196 -2.51 -0.42 23.26
N HIS A 197 -1.48 -1.12 22.78
CA HIS A 197 -1.28 -2.56 23.03
C HIS A 197 -2.51 -3.40 22.67
N TYR A 198 -3.25 -2.97 21.66
CA TYR A 198 -4.43 -3.68 21.19
C TYR A 198 -3.98 -4.95 20.46
N ASP A 199 -4.50 -6.11 20.89
CA ASP A 199 -4.30 -7.38 20.20
C ASP A 199 -5.55 -7.73 19.36
N PRO A 200 -5.59 -7.36 18.07
CA PRO A 200 -6.72 -7.66 17.19
C PRO A 200 -6.87 -9.17 16.91
N ILE A 201 -5.80 -9.94 17.11
CA ILE A 201 -5.72 -11.36 16.74
C ILE A 201 -6.29 -12.23 17.86
N ARG A 202 -6.05 -11.86 19.12
CA ARG A 202 -6.56 -12.55 20.31
C ARG A 202 -8.09 -12.61 20.35
N ALA A 203 -8.77 -11.60 19.82
CA ALA A 203 -10.23 -11.52 19.80
C ALA A 203 -10.90 -12.47 18.78
N LYS A 204 -10.17 -12.93 17.74
CA LYS A 204 -10.78 -13.66 16.61
C LYS A 204 -10.23 -15.07 16.37
N GLY A 205 -9.11 -15.47 16.97
CA GLY A 205 -8.64 -16.87 16.99
C GLY A 205 -8.19 -17.48 15.65
N ILE A 206 -8.19 -16.72 14.55
CA ILE A 206 -7.92 -17.23 13.19
C ILE A 206 -6.41 -17.37 12.90
N LEU A 207 -5.55 -16.60 13.58
CA LEU A 207 -4.10 -16.53 13.30
C LEU A 207 -3.26 -16.74 14.57
N THR A 208 -3.22 -17.97 15.08
CA THR A 208 -2.64 -18.30 16.39
C THR A 208 -1.11 -18.25 16.50
N PHE A 209 -0.42 -18.18 15.37
CA PHE A 209 1.04 -18.06 15.29
C PHE A 209 1.51 -16.64 14.95
N LEU A 210 0.57 -15.73 14.69
CA LEU A 210 0.86 -14.37 14.24
C LEU A 210 0.93 -13.39 15.42
N THR A 211 1.99 -12.61 15.47
CA THR A 211 2.15 -11.51 16.41
C THR A 211 1.41 -10.26 15.91
N PRO A 212 0.95 -9.37 16.81
CA PRO A 212 0.37 -8.09 16.42
C PRO A 212 1.31 -7.25 15.56
N ARG A 213 2.62 -7.28 15.84
CA ARG A 213 3.65 -6.67 14.98
C ARG A 213 3.63 -7.20 13.55
N GLU A 214 3.62 -8.52 13.36
CA GLU A 214 3.62 -9.11 12.02
C GLU A 214 2.37 -8.71 11.21
N LEU A 215 1.23 -8.47 11.88
CA LEU A 215 0.05 -7.92 11.22
C LEU A 215 0.29 -6.51 10.66
N VAL A 216 0.96 -5.65 11.44
CA VAL A 216 1.36 -4.30 10.99
C VAL A 216 2.30 -4.42 9.80
N LEU A 217 3.32 -5.29 9.86
CA LEU A 217 4.25 -5.50 8.75
C LEU A 217 3.54 -6.00 7.49
N TRP A 218 2.53 -6.85 7.63
CA TRP A 218 1.67 -7.22 6.52
C TRP A 218 0.90 -6.04 5.94
N ALA A 219 0.38 -5.16 6.78
CA ALA A 219 -0.28 -3.93 6.33
C ALA A 219 0.71 -3.04 5.56
N HIS A 220 1.95 -2.88 6.05
CA HIS A 220 3.01 -2.13 5.37
C HIS A 220 3.35 -2.71 4.00
N ARG A 221 3.35 -4.04 3.85
CA ARG A 221 3.63 -4.73 2.58
C ARG A 221 2.47 -4.68 1.58
N LEU A 222 1.22 -4.69 2.06
CA LEU A 222 0.04 -4.56 1.22
C LEU A 222 -0.22 -3.12 0.76
N PHE A 223 0.27 -2.15 1.53
CA PHE A 223 0.09 -0.74 1.24
C PHE A 223 0.62 -0.27 -0.13
N PRO A 224 1.87 -0.60 -0.54
CA PRO A 224 2.36 -0.31 -1.89
C PRO A 224 1.37 -0.77 -2.97
N ILE A 225 0.83 -1.98 -2.83
CA ILE A 225 -0.09 -2.58 -3.80
C ILE A 225 -1.35 -1.74 -3.93
N PHE A 226 -1.91 -1.34 -2.78
CA PHE A 226 -3.08 -0.47 -2.72
C PHE A 226 -2.82 0.90 -3.38
N VAL A 227 -1.69 1.55 -3.05
CA VAL A 227 -1.34 2.88 -3.57
C VAL A 227 -1.19 2.83 -5.09
N PHE A 228 -0.39 1.91 -5.63
CA PHE A 228 -0.16 1.83 -7.08
C PHE A 228 -1.43 1.45 -7.84
N ALA A 229 -2.26 0.55 -7.29
CA ALA A 229 -3.53 0.20 -7.91
C ALA A 229 -4.45 1.42 -8.03
N ILE A 230 -4.61 2.20 -6.95
CA ILE A 230 -5.46 3.40 -6.96
C ILE A 230 -4.93 4.48 -7.89
N VAL A 231 -3.61 4.74 -7.86
CA VAL A 231 -3.00 5.72 -8.76
C VAL A 231 -3.20 5.31 -10.23
N SER A 232 -2.99 4.04 -10.58
CA SER A 232 -3.20 3.54 -11.94
C SER A 232 -4.68 3.63 -12.37
N ILE A 233 -5.61 3.18 -11.52
CA ILE A 233 -7.06 3.26 -11.80
C ILE A 233 -7.47 4.70 -12.06
N LYS A 234 -7.11 5.62 -11.16
CA LYS A 234 -7.50 7.03 -11.29
C LYS A 234 -6.84 7.69 -12.49
N ARG A 235 -5.60 7.35 -12.81
CA ARG A 235 -4.92 7.85 -14.00
C ARG A 235 -5.64 7.46 -15.28
N VAL A 236 -6.09 6.20 -15.40
CA VAL A 236 -6.79 5.73 -16.60
C VAL A 236 -8.18 6.37 -16.73
N PHE A 237 -8.98 6.36 -15.67
CA PHE A 237 -10.35 6.90 -15.73
C PHE A 237 -10.40 8.43 -15.81
N TYR A 238 -9.46 9.15 -15.21
CA TYR A 238 -9.50 10.62 -15.18
C TYR A 238 -9.06 11.24 -16.51
N ILE A 239 -8.01 10.69 -17.15
CA ILE A 239 -7.58 11.14 -18.48
C ILE A 239 -8.73 10.98 -19.48
N ASP A 240 -9.47 9.87 -19.40
CA ASP A 240 -10.57 9.64 -20.33
C ASP A 240 -11.72 10.65 -20.11
N LEU A 241 -12.03 10.98 -18.86
CA LEU A 241 -13.10 11.92 -18.51
C LEU A 241 -12.78 13.36 -18.92
N ASP A 242 -11.55 13.82 -18.68
CA ASP A 242 -11.09 15.16 -19.12
C ASP A 242 -11.06 15.26 -20.66
N LEU A 243 -10.52 14.24 -21.34
CA LEU A 243 -10.52 14.21 -22.81
C LEU A 243 -11.94 14.19 -23.36
N HIS A 244 -12.86 13.46 -22.73
CA HIS A 244 -14.26 13.42 -23.12
C HIS A 244 -14.94 14.78 -22.94
N GLN A 245 -14.75 15.43 -21.79
CA GLN A 245 -15.31 16.75 -21.50
C GLN A 245 -14.77 17.82 -22.46
N GLN A 246 -13.48 17.80 -22.76
CA GLN A 246 -12.88 18.71 -23.74
C GLN A 246 -13.44 18.49 -25.15
N ARG A 247 -13.61 17.23 -25.58
CA ARG A 247 -14.22 16.92 -26.88
C ARG A 247 -15.66 17.38 -26.93
N TRP A 248 -16.43 17.16 -25.87
CA TRP A 248 -17.82 17.60 -25.77
C TRP A 248 -17.94 19.12 -25.83
N LEU A 249 -17.13 19.85 -25.07
CA LEU A 249 -17.10 21.32 -25.10
C LEU A 249 -16.78 21.87 -26.49
N ARG A 250 -15.83 21.25 -27.21
CA ARG A 250 -15.53 21.64 -28.61
C ARG A 250 -16.72 21.38 -29.52
N GLN A 251 -17.37 20.23 -29.41
CA GLN A 251 -18.56 19.91 -30.21
C GLN A 251 -19.72 20.86 -29.92
N MET A 252 -19.94 21.25 -28.66
CA MET A 252 -20.96 22.23 -28.30
C MET A 252 -20.64 23.63 -28.86
N LEU A 253 -19.37 24.04 -28.79
CA LEU A 253 -18.93 25.32 -29.37
C LEU A 253 -19.08 25.35 -30.89
N GLU A 254 -18.74 24.25 -31.57
CA GLU A 254 -18.91 24.09 -33.01
C GLU A 254 -20.39 24.13 -33.41
N LYS A 255 -21.26 23.43 -32.69
CA LYS A 255 -22.71 23.49 -32.90
C LYS A 255 -23.27 24.90 -32.68
N ASN A 256 -22.85 25.58 -31.62
CA ASN A 256 -23.29 26.95 -31.35
C ASN A 256 -22.91 27.91 -32.49
N LYS A 257 -21.70 27.79 -33.05
CA LYS A 257 -21.27 28.59 -34.21
C LYS A 257 -22.13 28.32 -35.44
N VAL A 258 -22.46 27.07 -35.71
CA VAL A 258 -23.37 26.72 -36.82
C VAL A 258 -24.76 27.31 -36.58
N THR A 259 -25.28 27.24 -35.35
CA THR A 259 -26.58 27.83 -35.00
C THR A 259 -26.58 29.36 -35.17
N GLU A 260 -25.49 30.03 -34.76
CA GLU A 260 -25.32 31.47 -34.96
C GLU A 260 -25.35 31.84 -36.46
N GLN A 261 -24.62 31.10 -37.30
CA GLN A 261 -24.65 31.29 -38.76
C GLN A 261 -26.04 31.05 -39.37
N THR A 262 -26.78 30.04 -38.90
CA THR A 262 -28.14 29.80 -39.39
C THR A 262 -29.11 30.91 -38.96
N LEU A 263 -28.93 31.48 -37.76
CA LEU A 263 -29.75 32.60 -37.30
C LEU A 263 -29.46 33.86 -38.11
N GLU A 264 -28.20 34.12 -38.46
CA GLU A 264 -27.83 35.22 -39.36
C GLU A 264 -28.42 35.04 -40.77
N GLN A 265 -28.46 33.81 -41.29
CA GLN A 265 -29.10 33.52 -42.58
C GLN A 265 -30.61 33.76 -42.55
N VAL A 266 -31.30 33.21 -41.55
CA VAL A 266 -32.75 33.41 -41.38
C VAL A 266 -33.08 34.88 -41.14
N ALA A 267 -32.25 35.62 -40.40
CA ALA A 267 -32.45 37.05 -40.20
C ALA A 267 -32.37 37.84 -41.52
N LYS A 268 -31.44 37.48 -42.42
CA LYS A 268 -31.35 38.07 -43.76
C LYS A 268 -32.55 37.71 -44.63
N GLU A 269 -32.96 36.44 -44.65
CA GLU A 269 -34.15 35.99 -45.39
C GLU A 269 -35.41 36.75 -44.92
N LEU A 270 -35.56 36.99 -43.62
CA LEU A 270 -36.66 37.80 -43.06
C LEU A 270 -36.60 39.29 -43.39
N GLU A 271 -35.40 39.85 -43.56
CA GLU A 271 -35.24 41.23 -44.03
C GLU A 271 -35.61 41.32 -45.52
N GLU A 272 -35.19 40.35 -46.33
CA GLU A 272 -35.54 40.25 -47.76
C GLU A 272 -37.06 40.06 -47.97
N GLU A 273 -37.72 39.17 -47.23
CA GLU A 273 -39.19 38.99 -47.31
C GLU A 273 -39.97 40.26 -46.92
N LYS A 274 -39.49 41.01 -45.93
CA LYS A 274 -40.11 42.29 -45.53
C LYS A 274 -39.97 43.37 -46.61
N GLU A 275 -38.83 43.42 -47.30
CA GLU A 275 -38.62 44.33 -48.41
C GLU A 275 -39.53 43.96 -49.61
N GLU A 276 -39.79 42.68 -49.85
CA GLU A 276 -40.74 42.21 -50.87
C GLU A 276 -42.21 42.52 -50.51
N GLU A 277 -42.65 42.28 -49.27
CA GLU A 277 -44.02 42.61 -48.81
C GLU A 277 -44.31 44.12 -48.85
N THR A 278 -43.33 44.96 -48.52
CA THR A 278 -43.47 46.42 -48.61
C THR A 278 -43.49 46.92 -50.06
N ALA A 279 -42.82 46.24 -50.98
CA ALA A 279 -42.88 46.55 -52.41
C ALA A 279 -44.23 46.16 -53.04
N GLU A 280 -44.82 45.02 -52.64
CA GLU A 280 -46.13 44.57 -53.14
C GLU A 280 -47.31 45.42 -52.62
N THR A 281 -47.23 46.00 -51.42
CA THR A 281 -48.30 46.85 -50.85
C THR A 281 -48.32 48.29 -51.39
N THR A 282 -47.29 48.71 -52.13
CA THR A 282 -47.20 50.05 -52.75
C THR A 282 -47.58 50.11 -54.23
N ASN A 283 -47.94 48.98 -54.85
CA ASN A 283 -48.54 48.92 -56.20
C ASN A 283 -50.06 48.73 -56.13
#